data_AF-A0A375JB58-F1
#
_entry.id   AF-A0A375JB58-F1
#
_cell.length_a   1.000
_cell.length_b   1.000
_cell.length_c   1.000
_cell.angle_alpha   90.00
_cell.angle_beta   90.00
_cell.angle_gamma   90.00
#
_symmetry.space_group_name_H-M   'P 1'
#
loop_
_entity.id
_entity.type
_entity.pdbx_description
1 polymer ?
#
loop_
_entity_poly.entity_id
_entity_poly.type
_entity_poly.pdbx_seq_one_letter_code
_entity_poly.pdbx_strand_id
1 'polypeptide(L)' 'MSMIQEVRGYEILDSRGNPTVAARVLLADGSEGFAAATQIKTGSLSRSGRVAKYNRLLYIEAELGCAATFAGRAAFPASA' A
#
# COMPACT_ATOMS: atom_id res chain seq x y z
N MET A 1 6.95 3.65 -25.66
CA MET A 1 6.70 4.22 -24.33
C MET A 1 5.34 4.89 -24.39
N SER A 2 4.36 4.38 -23.63
CA SER A 2 2.99 4.90 -23.61
C SER A 2 2.79 5.85 -22.44
N MET A 3 1.96 6.88 -22.60
CA MET A 3 1.69 7.89 -21.57
C MET A 3 0.64 7.39 -20.58
N ILE A 4 0.80 7.74 -19.31
CA ILE A 4 -0.23 7.47 -18.28
C ILE A 4 -1.43 8.38 -18.57
N GLN A 5 -2.59 7.74 -18.74
CA GLN A 5 -3.85 8.45 -18.95
C GLN A 5 -4.60 8.67 -17.65
N GLU A 6 -4.61 7.69 -16.75
CA GLU A 6 -5.35 7.73 -15.49
C GLU A 6 -4.65 6.93 -14.38
N VAL A 7 -4.65 7.46 -13.16
CA VAL A 7 -4.27 6.74 -11.93
C VAL A 7 -5.40 6.86 -10.91
N ARG A 8 -5.88 5.72 -10.42
CA ARG A 8 -6.88 5.65 -9.34
C ARG A 8 -6.30 4.92 -8.14
N GLY A 9 -6.34 5.57 -6.98
CA GLY A 9 -6.02 4.95 -5.70
C GLY A 9 -7.26 4.28 -5.11
N TYR A 10 -7.09 3.08 -4.59
CA TYR A 10 -8.12 2.32 -3.91
C TYR A 10 -7.66 2.01 -2.49
N GLU A 11 -8.57 2.16 -1.55
CA GLU A 11 -8.48 1.51 -0.26
C GLU A 11 -9.21 0.17 -0.39
N ILE A 12 -8.52 -0.94 -0.17
CA ILE A 12 -9.00 -2.29 -0.47
C ILE A 12 -8.92 -3.17 0.74
N LEU A 13 -9.97 -3.93 1.01
CA LEU A 13 -10.08 -4.78 2.18
C LEU A 13 -9.48 -6.17 1.91
N ASP A 14 -8.70 -6.73 2.85
CA ASP A 14 -8.11 -8.07 2.77
C ASP A 14 -9.15 -9.20 2.96
N SER A 15 -8.70 -10.46 2.98
CA SER A 15 -9.54 -11.66 3.17
C SER A 15 -10.35 -11.73 4.48
N ARG A 16 -10.07 -10.82 5.42
CA ARG A 16 -10.79 -10.61 6.68
C ARG A 16 -11.49 -9.25 6.75
N GLY A 17 -11.34 -8.41 5.72
CA GLY A 17 -11.90 -7.08 5.65
C GLY A 17 -10.94 -5.92 5.95
N ASN A 18 -9.60 -6.07 5.91
CA ASN A 18 -8.69 -4.98 6.35
C ASN A 18 -8.16 -4.09 5.21
N PRO A 19 -8.23 -2.76 5.35
CA PRO A 19 -7.87 -1.83 4.28
C PRO A 19 -6.36 -1.74 4.02
N THR A 20 -5.95 -1.95 2.77
CA THR A 20 -4.63 -1.67 2.20
C THR A 20 -4.75 -0.68 1.03
N VAL A 21 -3.65 -0.05 0.65
CA VAL A 21 -3.63 0.90 -0.47
C VAL A 21 -3.23 0.17 -1.74
N ALA A 22 -4.05 0.27 -2.77
CA ALA A 22 -3.75 -0.19 -4.11
C ALA A 22 -3.90 0.94 -5.12
N ALA A 23 -3.28 0.78 -6.28
CA ALA A 23 -3.44 1.68 -7.40
C ALA A 23 -3.74 0.91 -8.67
N ARG A 24 -4.64 1.47 -9.48
CA ARG A 24 -4.87 1.09 -10.87
C ARG A 24 -4.28 2.17 -11.76
N VAL A 25 -3.58 1.76 -12.82
CA VAL A 25 -2.99 2.64 -13.81
C VAL A 25 -3.51 2.23 -15.19
N LEU A 26 -4.06 3.19 -15.93
CA LEU A 26 -4.45 3.03 -17.33
C LEU A 26 -3.51 3.85 -18.20
N LEU A 27 -2.94 3.22 -19.23
CA LEU A 27 -2.08 3.86 -20.21
C LEU A 27 -2.88 4.23 -21.48
N ALA A 28 -2.37 5.20 -22.23
CA ALA A 28 -3.01 5.73 -23.43
C ALA A 28 -3.14 4.71 -24.59
N ASP A 29 -2.42 3.58 -24.52
CA ASP A 29 -2.52 2.48 -25.49
C ASP A 29 -3.57 1.41 -25.07
N GLY A 30 -4.27 1.63 -23.96
CA GLY A 30 -5.29 0.71 -23.43
C GLY A 30 -4.76 -0.33 -22.44
N SER A 31 -3.45 -0.37 -22.17
CA SER A 31 -2.87 -1.27 -21.17
C SER A 31 -3.28 -0.85 -19.75
N GLU A 32 -3.64 -1.83 -18.91
CA GLU A 32 -4.06 -1.60 -17.53
C GLU A 32 -3.22 -2.44 -16.54
N GLY A 33 -2.88 -1.86 -15.39
CA GLY A 33 -2.17 -2.54 -14.32
C GLY A 33 -2.75 -2.21 -12.95
N PHE A 34 -2.73 -3.17 -12.03
CA PHE A 34 -3.22 -3.04 -10.66
C PHE A 34 -2.18 -3.59 -9.68
N ALA A 35 -1.85 -2.80 -8.64
CA ALA A 35 -0.87 -3.21 -7.64
C ALA A 35 -1.28 -2.73 -6.24
N ALA A 36 -1.15 -3.63 -5.26
CA ALA A 36 -1.20 -3.29 -3.84
C ALA A 36 0.18 -2.84 -3.35
N ALA A 37 0.23 -1.77 -2.55
CA ALA A 37 1.48 -1.24 -2.04
C ALA A 37 1.97 -2.06 -0.82
N THR A 38 3.20 -2.56 -0.91
CA THR A 38 3.91 -3.22 0.22
C THR A 38 4.68 -2.22 1.10
N GLN A 39 4.72 -0.95 0.70
CA GLN A 39 5.48 0.12 1.36
C GLN A 39 4.60 1.35 1.55
N ILE A 40 4.81 2.07 2.66
CA ILE A 40 4.16 3.34 2.95
C ILE A 40 5.20 4.39 3.32
N LYS A 41 5.15 5.55 2.67
CA LYS A 41 5.95 6.73 3.03
C LYS A 41 5.06 7.78 3.65
N THR A 42 5.10 7.90 4.97
CA THR A 42 4.26 8.84 5.72
C THR A 42 5.04 9.94 6.48
N GLY A 43 6.35 10.04 6.22
CA GLY A 43 7.22 11.09 6.78
C GLY A 43 7.90 10.69 8.09
N SER A 44 8.52 11.65 8.77
CA SER A 44 9.23 11.41 10.04
C SER A 44 8.29 10.95 11.17
N LEU A 45 8.86 10.33 12.21
CA LEU A 45 8.20 10.01 13.48
C LEU A 45 7.98 11.27 14.35
N SER A 46 7.53 12.35 13.72
CA SER A 46 7.23 13.62 14.36
C SER A 46 6.04 14.27 13.66
N ARG A 47 5.35 15.17 14.36
CA ARG A 47 4.06 15.76 13.97
C ARG A 47 2.92 14.75 14.02
N SER A 48 1.87 15.10 14.77
CA SER A 48 0.77 14.20 15.12
C SER A 48 0.04 13.59 13.91
N GLY A 49 -0.10 14.33 12.81
CA GLY A 49 -0.73 13.82 11.59
C GLY A 49 0.03 12.67 10.91
N ARG A 50 1.36 12.58 11.10
CA ARG A 50 2.19 11.48 10.58
C ARG A 50 2.19 10.30 11.54
N VAL A 51 2.36 10.58 12.83
CA VAL A 51 2.31 9.58 13.90
C VAL A 51 0.97 8.83 13.92
N ALA A 52 -0.14 9.52 13.66
CA ALA A 52 -1.45 8.89 13.57
C ALA A 52 -1.52 7.74 12.53
N LYS A 53 -0.81 7.87 11.41
CA LYS A 53 -0.76 6.82 10.37
C LYS A 53 0.05 5.62 10.83
N TYR A 54 1.18 5.84 11.52
CA TYR A 54 1.94 4.76 12.15
C TYR A 54 1.14 4.03 13.23
N ASN A 55 0.49 4.78 14.12
CA ASN A 55 -0.34 4.21 15.17
C ASN A 55 -1.48 3.37 14.60
N ARG A 56 -2.11 3.84 13.50
CA ARG A 56 -3.16 3.05 12.84
C ARG A 56 -2.65 1.70 12.31
N LEU A 57 -1.43 1.65 11.76
CA LEU A 57 -0.82 0.39 11.33
C LEU A 57 -0.54 -0.55 12.49
N LEU A 58 -0.08 -0.03 13.63
CA LEU A 58 0.11 -0.83 14.85
C LEU A 58 -1.22 -1.41 15.36
N TYR A 59 -2.30 -0.62 15.31
CA TYR A 59 -3.64 -1.13 15.63
C TYR A 59 -4.09 -2.23 14.67
N ILE A 60 -3.87 -2.06 13.36
CA ILE A 60 -4.21 -3.08 12.35
C ILE A 60 -3.40 -4.36 12.56
N GLU A 61 -2.10 -4.25 12.84
CA GLU A 61 -1.24 -5.41 13.16
C GLU A 61 -1.76 -6.15 14.40
N ALA A 62 -2.13 -5.42 15.45
CA ALA A 62 -2.71 -5.99 16.66
C ALA A 62 -4.08 -6.66 16.41
N GLU A 63 -4.96 -6.04 15.62
CA GLU A 63 -6.27 -6.59 15.22
C GLU A 63 -6.12 -7.89 14.40
N LEU A 64 -5.12 -7.94 13.52
CA LEU A 64 -4.83 -9.10 12.67
C LEU A 64 -4.18 -10.28 13.41
N GLY A 65 -3.46 -10.00 14.50
CA GLY A 65 -2.78 -11.00 15.32
C GLY A 65 -1.85 -11.89 14.50
N CYS A 66 -2.04 -13.21 14.58
CA CYS A 66 -1.17 -14.19 13.94
C CYS A 66 -1.19 -14.18 12.39
N ALA A 67 -2.07 -13.42 11.75
CA ALA A 67 -2.03 -13.28 10.29
C ALA A 67 -1.40 -11.98 9.81
N ALA A 68 -1.05 -11.07 10.71
CA ALA A 68 -0.26 -9.92 10.33
C ALA A 68 1.10 -10.40 9.82
N THR A 69 1.51 -9.90 8.65
CA THR A 69 2.84 -10.18 8.09
C THR A 69 3.54 -8.88 7.77
N PHE A 70 4.70 -8.66 8.39
CA PHE A 70 5.55 -7.53 8.06
C PHE A 70 6.42 -7.87 6.84
N ALA A 71 6.27 -7.11 5.75
CA ALA A 71 6.95 -7.38 4.48
C ALA A 71 8.49 -7.26 4.55
N GLY A 72 9.03 -6.46 5.47
CA GLY A 72 10.48 -6.34 5.71
C GLY A 72 11.30 -6.15 4.42
N ARG A 73 12.35 -6.97 4.23
CA ARG A 73 13.18 -6.91 3.02
C ARG A 73 12.45 -7.42 1.77
N ALA A 74 11.44 -8.29 1.91
CA ALA A 74 10.65 -8.80 0.80
C ALA A 74 9.79 -7.71 0.13
N ALA A 75 9.60 -6.56 0.78
CA ALA A 75 8.98 -5.39 0.16
C ALA A 75 9.82 -4.79 -0.99
N PHE A 76 11.11 -5.16 -1.11
CA PHE A 76 11.99 -4.78 -2.20
C PHE A 76 12.25 -6.02 -3.07
N PRO A 77 11.56 -6.18 -4.21
CA PRO A 77 11.86 -7.28 -5.13
C PRO A 77 13.32 -7.17 -5.57
N ALA A 78 14.02 -8.31 -5.64
CA ALA A 78 15.36 -8.34 -6.19
C ALA A 78 15.28 -7.87 -7.65
N SER A 79 16.13 -6.92 -8.03
CA SER A 79 16.35 -6.58 -9.43
C SER A 79 16.90 -7.82 -10.13
N ALA A 80 16.09 -8.43 -11.00
CA ALA A 80 16.55 -9.41 -11.98
C ALA A 80 17.38 -8.72 -13.06
#